data_AF-A0A367MFJ5-F1
#
_entry.id   AF-A0A367MFJ5-F1
#
_cell.length_a   1.000
_cell.length_b   1.000
_cell.length_c   1.000
_cell.angle_alpha   90.00
_cell.angle_beta   90.00
_cell.angle_gamma   90.00
#
_symmetry.space_group_name_H-M   'P 1'
#
loop_
_entity.id
_entity.type
_entity.pdbx_description
1 polymer ?
#
loop_
_entity_poly.entity_id
_entity_poly.type
_entity_poly.pdbx_seq_one_letter_code
_entity_poly.pdbx_strand_id
1 'polypeptide(L)'
;MTRVNKTVLVLVALVALVLGLTVHKVLTAQRPADPTVLLDAGIVILPQTRKVPALEFTNQDGQAVSTASLKGRWHLLFFGYTFCPDVCPTTLAQLRELQGKLPQEVRDDLQVVFVSVDPNRDTPQQIKQYLGYFNAGFQGLTGTPENIQKL
;
A
#
# COMPACT_ATOMS: atom_id res chain seq x y z
N MET A 1 28.07 53.79 -9.28
CA MET A 1 28.31 52.54 -8.52
C MET A 1 29.67 51.98 -8.88
N THR A 2 30.56 51.81 -7.90
CA THR A 2 31.88 51.18 -8.10
C THR A 2 31.71 49.70 -8.45
N ARG A 3 32.68 49.11 -9.16
CA ARG A 3 32.69 47.65 -9.46
C ARG A 3 32.50 46.81 -8.19
N VAL A 4 33.05 47.28 -7.07
CA VAL A 4 32.92 46.66 -5.74
C VAL A 4 31.45 46.52 -5.29
N ASN A 5 30.63 47.57 -5.40
CA ASN A 5 29.23 47.52 -4.96
C ASN A 5 28.39 46.53 -5.79
N LYS A 6 28.69 46.39 -7.09
CA LYS A 6 28.03 45.39 -7.94
C LYS A 6 28.41 43.97 -7.53
N THR A 7 29.69 43.71 -7.27
CA THR A 7 30.16 42.39 -6.81
C THR A 7 29.55 42.01 -5.46
N VAL A 8 29.47 42.95 -4.51
CA VAL A 8 28.85 42.72 -3.20
C VAL A 8 27.37 42.39 -3.33
N LEU A 9 26.61 43.13 -4.15
CA LEU A 9 25.19 42.84 -4.39
C LEU A 9 24.95 41.47 -5.01
N VAL A 10 25.78 41.07 -5.98
CA VAL A 10 25.68 39.74 -6.61
C VAL A 10 25.98 38.63 -5.61
N LEU A 11 27.00 38.80 -4.75
CA LEU A 11 27.31 37.82 -3.71
C LEU A 11 26.18 37.69 -2.69
N VAL A 12 25.60 38.80 -2.23
CA VAL A 12 24.46 38.78 -1.29
C VAL A 12 23.24 38.10 -1.93
N ALA A 13 22.95 38.40 -3.20
CA ALA A 13 21.84 37.76 -3.92
C ALA A 13 22.04 36.24 -4.07
N LEU A 14 23.28 35.80 -4.37
CA LEU A 14 23.61 34.38 -4.45
C LEU A 14 23.47 33.68 -3.09
N VAL A 15 23.97 34.30 -2.03
CA VAL A 15 23.82 33.76 -0.66
C VAL A 15 22.35 33.66 -0.28
N ALA A 16 21.56 34.70 -0.54
CA ALA A 16 20.12 34.69 -0.26
C ALA A 16 19.37 33.63 -1.09
N LEU A 17 19.73 33.45 -2.36
CA LEU A 17 19.16 32.39 -3.20
C LEU A 17 19.48 31.00 -2.65
N VAL A 18 20.74 30.75 -2.29
CA VAL A 18 21.16 29.46 -1.72
C VAL A 18 20.46 29.21 -0.39
N LEU A 19 20.39 30.20 0.50
CA LEU A 19 19.65 30.09 1.76
C LEU A 19 18.16 29.84 1.53
N GLY A 20 17.55 30.56 0.58
CA GLY A 20 16.14 30.39 0.25
C GLY A 20 15.86 28.98 -0.28
N LEU A 21 16.70 28.46 -1.17
CA LEU A 21 16.57 27.10 -1.70
C LEU A 21 16.81 26.03 -0.64
N THR A 22 17.77 26.22 0.27
CA THR A 22 18.01 25.26 1.37
C THR A 22 16.86 25.27 2.37
N VAL A 23 16.36 26.45 2.77
CA VAL A 23 15.19 26.56 3.65
C VAL A 23 13.96 25.96 2.98
N HIS A 24 13.72 26.27 1.70
CA HIS A 24 12.63 25.68 0.94
C HIS A 24 12.72 24.15 0.94
N LYS A 25 13.90 23.61 0.62
CA LYS A 25 14.15 22.17 0.65
C LYS A 25 13.96 21.55 2.03
N VAL A 26 14.37 22.22 3.11
CA VAL A 26 14.21 21.71 4.48
C VAL A 26 12.74 21.74 4.93
N LEU A 27 11.99 22.77 4.53
CA LEU A 27 10.57 22.90 4.87
C LEU A 27 9.68 21.97 4.05
N THR A 28 10.03 21.70 2.79
CA THR A 28 9.26 20.81 1.90
C THR A 28 9.77 19.37 1.86
N ALA A 29 10.97 19.09 2.39
CA ALA A 29 11.46 17.74 2.53
C ALA A 29 10.53 16.95 3.46
N GLN A 30 9.80 16.02 2.87
CA GLN A 30 9.10 14.97 3.61
C GLN A 30 10.15 14.19 4.40
N ARG A 31 10.14 14.36 5.73
CA ARG A 31 10.97 13.54 6.59
C ARG A 31 10.48 12.10 6.45
N PRO A 32 11.35 11.12 6.13
CA PRO A 32 10.96 9.73 6.22
C PRO A 32 10.44 9.48 7.63
N ALA A 33 9.29 8.81 7.73
CA ALA A 33 8.69 8.52 9.02
C ALA A 33 9.70 7.73 9.88
N ASP A 34 9.86 8.15 11.13
CA ASP A 34 10.78 7.51 12.08
C ASP A 34 10.39 6.03 12.26
N PRO A 35 11.28 5.07 11.97
CA PRO A 35 10.96 3.65 12.05
C PRO A 35 10.37 3.23 13.40
N THR A 36 10.78 3.84 14.52
CA THR A 36 10.22 3.56 15.86
C THR A 36 8.76 3.98 15.95
N VAL A 37 8.42 5.18 15.49
CA VAL A 37 7.05 5.69 15.47
C VAL A 37 6.14 4.84 14.58
N LEU A 38 6.67 4.34 13.46
CA LEU A 38 5.93 3.41 12.60
C LEU A 38 5.68 2.07 13.29
N LEU A 39 6.68 1.52 13.98
CA LEU A 39 6.56 0.27 14.73
C LEU A 39 5.54 0.38 15.86
N ASP A 40 5.53 1.50 16.59
CA ASP A 40 4.54 1.77 17.64
C ASP A 40 3.11 1.86 17.10
N ALA A 41 2.96 2.31 15.85
CA ALA A 41 1.70 2.30 15.12
C ALA A 41 1.34 0.94 14.48
N GLY A 42 2.15 -0.11 14.72
CA GLY A 42 1.97 -1.44 14.13
C GLY A 42 2.37 -1.54 12.65
N ILE A 43 3.06 -0.55 12.11
CA ILE A 43 3.53 -0.52 10.72
C ILE A 43 4.96 -1.04 10.67
N VAL A 44 5.15 -2.19 10.03
CA VAL A 44 6.48 -2.77 9.81
C VAL A 44 6.92 -2.51 8.38
N ILE A 45 7.91 -1.64 8.20
CA ILE A 45 8.61 -1.52 6.91
C ILE A 45 9.67 -2.60 6.85
N LEU A 46 9.58 -3.46 5.84
CA LEU A 46 10.61 -4.47 5.62
C LEU A 46 11.93 -3.77 5.24
N PRO A 47 13.04 -4.03 5.96
CA PRO A 47 14.33 -3.40 5.66
C PRO A 47 14.88 -3.83 4.29
N GLN A 48 14.43 -4.99 3.80
CA GLN A 48 14.74 -5.49 2.46
C GLN A 48 13.45 -5.92 1.77
N THR A 49 13.31 -5.52 0.50
CA THR A 49 12.21 -5.96 -0.37
C THR A 49 12.26 -7.47 -0.54
N ARG A 50 11.16 -8.17 -0.24
CA ARG A 50 11.02 -9.59 -0.55
C ARG A 50 10.50 -9.75 -1.97
N LYS A 51 11.06 -10.70 -2.72
CA LYS A 51 10.50 -11.10 -4.01
C LYS A 51 9.25 -11.92 -3.76
N VAL A 52 8.14 -11.53 -4.39
CA VAL A 52 6.92 -12.34 -4.39
C VAL A 52 7.20 -13.64 -5.16
N PRO A 53 7.01 -14.82 -4.54
CA PRO A 53 7.23 -16.09 -5.21
C PRO A 53 6.20 -16.32 -6.31
N ALA A 54 6.57 -17.09 -7.35
CA ALA A 54 5.64 -17.53 -8.39
C ALA A 54 4.73 -18.62 -7.83
N LEU A 55 3.46 -18.27 -7.58
CA LEU A 55 2.45 -19.13 -6.97
C LEU A 55 1.14 -19.00 -7.74
N GLU A 56 0.32 -20.04 -7.65
CA GLU A 56 -1.01 -20.10 -8.26
C GLU A 56 -2.08 -20.14 -7.18
N PHE A 57 -3.12 -19.34 -7.35
CA PHE A 57 -4.29 -19.23 -6.49
C PHE A 57 -5.57 -19.36 -7.33
N THR A 58 -6.70 -19.47 -6.65
CA THR A 58 -8.03 -19.42 -7.26
C THR A 58 -8.75 -18.17 -6.74
N ASN A 59 -9.29 -17.35 -7.64
CA ASN A 59 -10.05 -16.18 -7.23
C ASN A 59 -11.50 -16.52 -6.83
N GLN A 60 -12.23 -15.53 -6.35
CA GLN A 60 -13.63 -15.66 -5.94
C GLN A 60 -14.59 -16.06 -7.08
N ASP A 61 -14.16 -15.95 -8.35
CA ASP A 61 -14.91 -16.37 -9.53
C ASP A 61 -14.51 -17.77 -10.03
N GLY A 62 -13.63 -18.47 -9.30
CA GLY A 62 -13.16 -19.82 -9.65
C GLY A 62 -12.06 -19.84 -10.73
N GLN A 63 -11.46 -18.69 -11.06
CA GLN A 63 -10.42 -18.58 -12.07
C GLN A 63 -9.03 -18.71 -11.42
N ALA A 64 -8.10 -19.33 -12.14
CA ALA A 64 -6.70 -19.38 -11.74
C ALA A 64 -6.08 -17.97 -11.79
N VAL A 65 -5.34 -17.61 -10.74
CA VAL A 65 -4.63 -16.33 -10.62
C VAL A 65 -3.21 -16.61 -10.18
N SER A 66 -2.26 -16.20 -11.02
CA SER A 66 -0.84 -16.25 -10.73
C SER A 66 -0.41 -15.00 -9.97
N THR A 67 0.51 -15.12 -9.01
CA THR A 67 1.14 -13.95 -8.35
C THR A 67 1.92 -13.07 -9.34
N ALA A 68 2.26 -13.59 -10.53
CA ALA A 68 2.82 -12.78 -11.61
C ALA A 68 1.88 -11.65 -12.08
N SER A 69 0.57 -11.82 -11.88
CA SER A 69 -0.44 -10.79 -12.18
C SER A 69 -0.45 -9.63 -11.18
N LEU A 70 0.24 -9.76 -10.04
CA LEU A 70 0.36 -8.71 -9.02
C LEU A 70 1.37 -7.61 -9.40
N LYS A 71 1.82 -7.56 -10.65
CA LYS A 71 2.81 -6.61 -11.15
C LYS A 71 2.12 -5.45 -11.86
N GLY A 72 2.70 -4.26 -11.73
CA GLY A 72 2.30 -3.09 -12.53
C GLY A 72 1.19 -2.24 -11.92
N ARG A 73 0.75 -2.54 -10.70
CA ARG A 73 -0.10 -1.68 -9.86
C ARG A 73 0.16 -1.97 -8.39
N TRP A 74 -0.36 -1.14 -7.48
CA TRP A 74 -0.28 -1.39 -6.05
C TRP A 74 -1.26 -2.48 -5.63
N HIS A 75 -0.79 -3.42 -4.82
CA HIS A 75 -1.63 -4.45 -4.21
C HIS A 75 -1.55 -4.34 -2.68
N LEU A 76 -2.69 -4.18 -2.04
CA LEU A 76 -2.81 -4.24 -0.58
C LEU A 76 -3.38 -5.60 -0.20
N LEU A 77 -2.52 -6.46 0.33
CA LEU A 77 -2.90 -7.82 0.72
C LEU A 77 -3.42 -7.79 2.16
N PHE A 78 -4.62 -8.32 2.37
CA PHE A 78 -5.19 -8.56 3.68
C PHE A 78 -5.42 -10.06 3.86
N PHE A 79 -4.76 -10.64 4.86
CA PHE A 79 -4.87 -12.06 5.19
C PHE A 79 -5.94 -12.25 6.27
N GLY A 80 -6.95 -13.07 5.97
CA GLY A 80 -8.07 -13.31 6.88
C GLY A 80 -8.87 -14.54 6.48
N TYR A 81 -10.05 -14.74 7.06
CA TYR A 81 -10.93 -15.85 6.72
C TYR A 81 -12.40 -15.46 6.92
N THR A 82 -13.33 -16.10 6.22
CA THR A 82 -14.73 -15.62 6.15
C THR A 82 -15.54 -15.84 7.43
N PHE A 83 -15.08 -16.72 8.32
CA PHE A 83 -15.72 -17.04 9.62
C PHE A 83 -15.19 -16.19 10.78
N CYS A 84 -14.32 -15.23 10.51
CA CYS A 84 -13.71 -14.36 11.51
C CYS A 84 -14.77 -13.39 12.08
N PRO A 85 -15.10 -13.46 13.38
CA PRO A 85 -16.32 -12.86 13.92
C PRO A 85 -16.27 -11.33 14.11
N ASP A 86 -15.08 -10.72 14.09
CA ASP A 86 -14.93 -9.29 14.45
C ASP A 86 -13.86 -8.56 13.60
N VAL A 87 -12.58 -8.88 13.81
CA VAL A 87 -11.48 -8.08 13.25
C VAL A 87 -11.44 -8.08 11.73
N CYS A 88 -11.81 -9.18 11.08
CA CYS A 88 -11.79 -9.28 9.62
C CYS A 88 -12.88 -8.45 8.94
N PRO A 89 -14.16 -8.55 9.32
CA PRO A 89 -15.18 -7.66 8.75
C PRO A 89 -14.92 -6.19 9.09
N THR A 90 -14.42 -5.89 10.29
CA THR A 90 -14.03 -4.53 10.68
C THR A 90 -12.92 -3.99 9.77
N THR A 91 -11.86 -4.77 9.53
CA THR A 91 -10.75 -4.37 8.66
C THR A 91 -11.20 -4.13 7.22
N LEU A 92 -12.05 -5.02 6.67
CA LEU A 92 -12.58 -4.85 5.31
C LEU A 92 -13.48 -3.61 5.17
N ALA A 93 -14.27 -3.29 6.21
CA ALA A 93 -15.06 -2.06 6.24
C ALA A 93 -14.17 -0.81 6.25
N GLN A 94 -13.08 -0.84 7.03
CA GLN A 94 -12.07 0.23 7.07
C GLN A 94 -11.34 0.39 5.73
N LEU A 95 -10.98 -0.71 5.06
CA LEU A 95 -10.33 -0.68 3.75
C LEU A 95 -11.25 -0.08 2.67
N ARG A 96 -12.56 -0.35 2.74
CA ARG A 96 -13.56 0.28 1.87
C ARG A 96 -13.62 1.78 2.12
N GLU A 97 -13.64 2.19 3.38
CA GLU A 97 -13.65 3.62 3.76
C GLU A 97 -12.36 4.31 3.28
N LEU A 98 -11.21 3.66 3.45
CA LEU A 98 -9.92 4.13 2.96
C LEU A 98 -9.95 4.38 1.46
N GLN A 99 -10.47 3.44 0.67
CA GLN A 99 -10.63 3.65 -0.77
C GLN A 99 -11.45 4.93 -1.03
N GLY A 100 -12.58 5.12 -0.36
CA GLY A 100 -13.40 6.34 -0.51
C GLY A 100 -12.69 7.66 -0.20
N LYS A 101 -11.60 7.62 0.59
CA LYS A 101 -10.78 8.78 0.96
C LYS A 101 -9.57 9.01 0.06
N LEU A 102 -9.19 8.01 -0.75
CA LEU A 102 -8.03 8.11 -1.64
C LEU A 102 -8.37 8.95 -2.89
N PRO A 103 -7.41 9.76 -3.40
CA PRO A 103 -7.54 10.39 -4.70
C PRO A 103 -7.84 9.36 -5.79
N GLN A 104 -8.61 9.74 -6.81
CA GLN A 104 -9.01 8.82 -7.88
C GLN A 104 -7.80 8.14 -8.55
N GLU A 105 -6.75 8.90 -8.85
CA GLU A 105 -5.51 8.38 -9.45
C GLU A 105 -4.88 7.26 -8.62
N VAL A 106 -4.89 7.38 -7.29
CA VAL A 106 -4.36 6.36 -6.38
C VAL A 106 -5.30 5.16 -6.28
N ARG A 107 -6.62 5.40 -6.28
CA ARG A 107 -7.62 4.32 -6.26
C ARG A 107 -7.53 3.46 -7.52
N ASP A 108 -7.38 4.07 -8.68
CA ASP A 108 -7.36 3.38 -9.97
C ASP A 108 -6.12 2.48 -10.11
N ASP A 109 -5.05 2.80 -9.38
CA ASP A 109 -3.80 2.02 -9.32
C ASP A 109 -3.69 1.11 -8.08
N LEU A 110 -4.74 1.00 -7.25
CA LEU A 110 -4.74 0.18 -6.03
C LEU A 110 -5.77 -0.95 -6.10
N GLN A 111 -5.29 -2.19 -6.00
CA GLN A 111 -6.14 -3.37 -5.79
C GLN A 111 -6.00 -3.90 -4.36
N VAL A 112 -7.11 -3.90 -3.62
CA VAL A 112 -7.19 -4.62 -2.33
C VAL A 112 -7.44 -6.10 -2.63
N VAL A 113 -6.63 -6.97 -2.04
CA VAL A 113 -6.66 -8.42 -2.23
C VAL A 113 -6.85 -9.09 -0.87
N PHE A 114 -8.00 -9.71 -0.67
CA PHE A 114 -8.27 -10.58 0.47
C PHE A 114 -7.72 -11.99 0.18
N VAL A 115 -6.76 -12.45 0.97
CA VAL A 115 -6.19 -13.79 0.88
C VAL A 115 -6.72 -14.62 2.03
N SER A 116 -7.47 -15.69 1.72
CA SER A 116 -7.96 -16.59 2.76
C SER A 116 -6.81 -17.38 3.38
N VAL A 117 -6.80 -17.47 4.71
CA VAL A 117 -5.91 -18.34 5.50
C VAL A 117 -6.58 -19.65 5.93
N ASP A 118 -7.85 -19.86 5.57
CA ASP A 118 -8.63 -21.07 5.86
C ASP A 118 -9.23 -21.69 4.57
N PRO A 119 -8.38 -22.22 3.68
CA PRO A 119 -8.80 -22.69 2.35
C PRO A 119 -9.73 -23.91 2.41
N ASN A 120 -9.80 -24.61 3.54
CA ASN A 120 -10.68 -25.75 3.74
C ASN A 120 -12.15 -25.33 3.90
N ARG A 121 -12.41 -24.10 4.36
CA ARG A 121 -13.76 -23.58 4.62
C ARG A 121 -14.12 -22.43 3.68
N ASP A 122 -13.14 -21.65 3.25
CA ASP A 122 -13.32 -20.50 2.39
C ASP A 122 -13.23 -20.91 0.90
N THR A 123 -14.34 -21.39 0.37
CA THR A 123 -14.50 -21.66 -1.07
C THR A 123 -14.55 -20.35 -1.86
N PRO A 124 -14.23 -20.36 -3.18
CA PRO A 124 -14.39 -19.19 -4.04
C PRO A 124 -15.76 -18.50 -3.91
N GLN A 125 -16.84 -19.27 -3.89
CA GLN A 125 -18.21 -18.77 -3.77
C GLN A 125 -18.47 -18.14 -2.41
N GLN A 126 -17.98 -18.75 -1.32
CA GLN A 126 -18.09 -18.20 0.04
C GLN A 126 -17.35 -16.87 0.15
N ILE A 127 -16.12 -16.80 -0.39
CA ILE A 127 -15.33 -15.57 -0.45
C ILE A 127 -16.07 -14.51 -1.27
N LYS A 128 -16.63 -14.87 -2.43
CA LYS A 128 -17.40 -13.95 -3.27
C LYS A 128 -18.57 -13.34 -2.52
N GLN A 129 -19.35 -14.18 -1.83
CA GLN A 129 -20.47 -13.72 -1.01
C GLN A 129 -20.01 -12.80 0.12
N TYR A 130 -18.95 -13.21 0.82
CA TYR A 130 -18.39 -12.45 1.95
C TYR A 130 -17.88 -11.06 1.52
N LEU A 131 -17.10 -10.98 0.44
CA LEU A 131 -16.60 -9.72 -0.11
C LEU A 131 -17.73 -8.86 -0.70
N GLY A 132 -18.80 -9.50 -1.18
CA GLY A 132 -20.01 -8.84 -1.68
C GLY A 132 -20.71 -7.95 -0.65
N TYR A 133 -20.59 -8.23 0.66
CA TYR A 133 -21.16 -7.35 1.69
C TYR A 133 -20.50 -5.96 1.74
N PHE A 134 -19.25 -5.85 1.28
CA PHE A 134 -18.50 -4.59 1.29
C PHE A 134 -18.69 -3.79 0.00
N ASN A 135 -18.97 -4.45 -1.13
CA ASN A 135 -19.19 -3.82 -2.46
C ASN A 135 -18.06 -2.84 -2.85
N ALA A 136 -16.81 -3.23 -2.61
CA ALA A 136 -15.63 -2.37 -2.75
C ALA A 136 -14.68 -2.79 -3.90
N GLY A 137 -15.10 -3.72 -4.76
CA GLY A 137 -14.25 -4.24 -5.83
C GLY A 137 -13.02 -5.02 -5.34
N PHE A 138 -13.07 -5.57 -4.12
CA PHE A 138 -12.01 -6.39 -3.56
C PHE A 138 -11.85 -7.69 -4.35
N GLN A 139 -10.61 -8.10 -4.57
CA GLN A 139 -10.28 -9.41 -5.13
C GLN A 139 -10.13 -10.40 -3.97
N GLY A 140 -10.75 -11.56 -4.08
CA GLY A 140 -10.61 -12.66 -3.12
C GLY A 140 -9.73 -13.75 -3.70
N LEU A 141 -8.80 -14.28 -2.92
CA LEU A 141 -7.93 -15.40 -3.29
C LEU A 141 -8.02 -16.51 -2.24
N THR A 142 -8.05 -17.75 -2.71
CA THR A 142 -7.84 -18.97 -1.92
C THR A 142 -6.86 -19.88 -2.65
N GLY A 143 -6.22 -20.82 -1.96
CA GLY A 143 -5.17 -21.66 -2.53
C GLY A 143 -4.79 -22.80 -1.62
N THR A 144 -3.74 -23.54 -1.97
CA THR A 144 -3.26 -24.60 -1.09
C THR A 144 -2.59 -24.00 0.15
N PRO A 145 -2.60 -24.67 1.31
CA PRO A 145 -1.89 -24.21 2.51
C PRO A 145 -0.42 -23.89 2.24
N GLU A 146 0.24 -24.66 1.38
CA GLU A 146 1.65 -24.45 1.01
C GLU A 146 1.85 -23.15 0.23
N ASN A 147 0.92 -22.80 -0.66
CA ASN A 147 0.99 -21.54 -1.41
C ASN A 147 0.71 -20.35 -0.49
N ILE A 148 -0.29 -20.46 0.40
CA ILE A 148 -0.61 -19.40 1.37
C ILE A 148 0.56 -19.14 2.32
N GLN A 149 1.26 -20.18 2.78
CA GLN A 149 2.41 -20.03 3.67
C GLN A 149 3.64 -19.39 2.99
N LYS A 150 3.82 -19.62 1.69
CA LYS A 150 4.97 -19.11 0.93
C LYS A 150 4.81 -17.65 0.51
N LEU A 151 3.57 -17.19 0.34
CA LEU A 151 3.26 -15.83 -0.10
C LEU A 151 3.75 -14.79 0.92
#